data_AF-A0A7W7R2L6-F1
#
_entry.id   AF-A0A7W7R2L6-F1
#
_cell.length_a   1.000
_cell.length_b   1.000
_cell.length_c   1.000
_cell.angle_alpha   90.00
_cell.angle_beta   90.00
_cell.angle_gamma   90.00
#
_symmetry.space_group_name_H-M   'P 1'
#
loop_
_entity.id
_entity.type
_entity.pdbx_description
1 polymer ?
#
loop_
_entity_poly.entity_id
_entity_poly.type
_entity_poly.pdbx_seq_one_letter_code
_entity_poly.pdbx_strand_id
1 'polypeptide(L)' 'MCATGPDLAEWQRIGSALGTAELSPKKRPDAVDALVALTAARHGSAVVFTSDPADLTAYLAVLDAHDVHVVQI' A
#
# COMPACT_ATOMS: atom_id res chain seq x y z
N MET A 1 -15.62 0.36 -1.48
CA MET A 1 -15.79 -1.05 -1.91
C MET A 1 -14.95 -1.30 -3.15
N CYS A 2 -13.95 -2.18 -3.06
CA CYS A 2 -13.05 -2.57 -4.16
C CYS A 2 -13.71 -3.60 -5.09
N ALA A 3 -14.76 -3.21 -5.80
CA ALA A 3 -15.52 -4.13 -6.66
C ALA A 3 -14.87 -4.35 -8.04
N THR A 4 -13.93 -3.48 -8.44
CA THR A 4 -13.22 -3.53 -9.71
C THR A 4 -11.71 -3.45 -9.50
N GLY A 5 -10.96 -3.99 -10.45
CA GLY A 5 -9.51 -3.83 -10.50
C GLY A 5 -9.09 -2.37 -10.67
N PRO A 6 -7.79 -2.06 -10.46
CA PRO A 6 -7.29 -0.69 -10.56
C PRO A 6 -7.46 -0.11 -11.96
N ASP A 7 -7.95 1.12 -12.04
CA ASP A 7 -7.95 1.90 -13.28
C ASP A 7 -6.57 2.52 -13.58
N LEU A 8 -6.46 3.27 -14.69
CA LEU A 8 -5.18 3.88 -15.08
C LEU A 8 -4.65 4.88 -14.05
N ALA A 9 -5.51 5.67 -13.42
CA ALA A 9 -5.09 6.65 -12.42
C ALA A 9 -4.61 5.95 -11.15
N GLU A 10 -5.25 4.84 -10.79
CA GLU A 10 -4.83 3.98 -9.69
C GLU A 10 -3.48 3.29 -9.97
N TRP A 11 -3.24 2.82 -11.19
CA TRP A 11 -1.92 2.32 -11.60
C TRP A 11 -0.84 3.39 -11.55
N GLN A 12 -1.16 4.63 -11.94
CA GLN A 12 -0.24 5.77 -11.82
C GLN A 12 0.08 6.08 -10.35
N ARG A 13 -0.91 6.00 -9.44
CA ARG A 13 -0.66 6.15 -8.00
C ARG A 13 0.26 5.05 -7.46
N ILE A 14 0.06 3.80 -7.87
CA ILE A 14 0.97 2.70 -7.49
C ILE A 14 2.39 2.99 -7.98
N GLY A 15 2.55 3.40 -9.24
CA GLY A 15 3.85 3.76 -9.81
C GLY A 15 4.52 4.91 -9.07
N SER A 16 3.75 5.95 -8.70
CA SER A 16 4.24 7.05 -7.87
C SER A 16 4.68 6.56 -6.50
N ALA A 17 3.87 5.73 -5.83
CA ALA A 17 4.16 5.22 -4.50
C ALA A 17 5.43 4.36 -4.47
N LEU A 18 5.66 3.55 -5.51
CA LEU A 18 6.91 2.78 -5.69
C LEU A 18 8.15 3.68 -5.76
N GLY A 19 8.03 4.89 -6.28
CA GLY A 19 9.14 5.84 -6.43
C GLY A 19 9.37 6.74 -5.21
N THR A 20 8.37 6.89 -4.32
CA THR A 20 8.41 7.89 -3.25
C THR A 20 8.26 7.32 -1.84
N ALA A 21 7.86 6.06 -1.68
CA ALA A 21 7.77 5.44 -0.37
C ALA A 21 9.15 5.38 0.31
N GLU A 22 9.20 5.84 1.57
CA GLU A 22 10.41 5.81 2.39
C GLU A 22 10.63 4.41 2.95
N LEU A 23 11.15 3.52 2.10
CA LEU A 23 11.51 2.16 2.48
C LEU A 23 12.89 2.12 3.16
N SER A 24 13.12 1.07 3.95
CA SER A 24 14.45 0.79 4.50
C SER A 24 15.49 0.73 3.37
N PRO A 25 16.70 1.30 3.52
CA PRO A 25 17.71 1.35 2.44
C PRO A 25 18.14 -0.01 1.88
N LYS A 26 17.87 -1.10 2.60
CA LYS A 26 18.18 -2.49 2.17
C LYS A 26 17.04 -3.11 1.35
N LYS A 27 15.86 -2.50 1.33
CA LYS A 27 14.66 -2.99 0.67
C LYS A 27 14.56 -2.42 -0.75
N ARG A 28 13.98 -3.21 -1.65
CA ARG A 28 13.59 -2.76 -2.98
C ARG A 28 12.09 -2.44 -2.96
N PRO A 29 11.62 -1.46 -3.75
CA PRO A 29 10.19 -1.25 -3.93
C PRO A 29 9.50 -2.53 -4.43
N ASP A 30 8.52 -3.00 -3.68
CA ASP A 30 7.66 -4.14 -4.02
C ASP A 30 6.30 -3.66 -4.57
N ALA A 31 5.99 -4.07 -5.81
CA ALA A 31 4.72 -3.75 -6.48
C ALA A 31 3.51 -4.44 -5.85
N VAL A 32 3.70 -5.61 -5.23
CA VAL A 32 2.64 -6.33 -4.51
C VAL A 32 2.25 -5.55 -3.27
N ASP A 33 3.22 -5.10 -2.47
CA ASP A 33 2.94 -4.32 -1.26
C ASP A 33 2.25 -2.99 -1.59
N ALA A 34 2.68 -2.30 -2.65
CA ALA A 34 2.03 -1.08 -3.11
C ALA A 34 0.58 -1.33 -3.59
N LEU A 35 0.33 -2.44 -4.29
CA LEU A 35 -1.02 -2.83 -4.71
C LEU A 35 -1.90 -3.22 -3.52
N VAL A 36 -1.35 -3.93 -2.52
CA VAL A 36 -2.04 -4.27 -1.28
C VAL A 36 -2.41 -3.00 -0.52
N ALA A 37 -1.48 -2.05 -0.37
CA ALA A 37 -1.72 -0.77 0.28
C ALA A 37 -2.84 0.02 -0.41
N LEU A 38 -2.81 0.14 -1.74
CA LEU A 38 -3.88 0.81 -2.49
C LEU A 38 -5.22 0.08 -2.32
N THR A 39 -5.23 -1.24 -2.39
CA THR A 39 -6.45 -2.05 -2.26
C THR A 39 -7.06 -1.89 -0.87
N ALA A 40 -6.23 -1.87 0.18
CA ALA A 40 -6.64 -1.62 1.55
C ALA A 40 -7.23 -0.21 1.71
N ALA A 41 -6.56 0.81 1.17
CA ALA A 41 -7.03 2.20 1.19
C ALA A 41 -8.39 2.37 0.49
N ARG A 42 -8.60 1.72 -0.66
CA ARG A 42 -9.88 1.73 -1.40
C ARG A 42 -11.01 1.00 -0.67
N HIS A 43 -10.67 0.05 0.21
CA HIS A 43 -11.67 -0.70 0.94
C HIS A 43 -12.35 0.20 1.98
N GLY A 44 -11.56 0.97 2.73
CA GLY A 44 -11.99 1.71 3.92
C GLY A 44 -12.31 0.71 5.04
N SER A 45 -11.57 0.74 6.15
CA SER A 45 -11.64 -0.25 7.25
C SER A 45 -11.00 -1.61 6.95
N ALA A 46 -9.89 -1.64 6.21
CA ALA A 46 -9.16 -2.88 5.93
C ALA A 46 -8.23 -3.30 7.07
N VAL A 47 -8.07 -4.61 7.29
CA VAL A 47 -7.01 -5.18 8.12
C VAL A 47 -6.05 -5.98 7.23
N VAL A 48 -4.76 -5.64 7.29
CA VAL A 48 -3.70 -6.28 6.49
C VAL A 48 -2.73 -6.99 7.41
N PHE A 49 -2.54 -8.29 7.19
CA PHE A 49 -1.57 -9.11 7.92
C PHE A 49 -0.29 -9.24 7.10
N THR A 50 0.86 -8.95 7.73
CA THR A 50 2.18 -9.00 7.07
C THR A 50 3.27 -9.36 8.07
N SER A 51 4.34 -10.00 7.62
CA SER A 51 5.53 -10.20 8.45
C SER A 51 6.41 -8.94 8.56
N ASP A 52 6.21 -7.97 7.66
CA ASP A 52 6.93 -6.70 7.65
C ASP A 52 5.94 -5.52 7.57
N PRO A 53 5.48 -4.99 8.72
CA PRO A 53 4.54 -3.88 8.75
C PRO A 53 5.16 -2.56 8.30
N ALA A 54 6.49 -2.42 8.32
CA ALA A 54 7.16 -1.17 7.98
C ALA A 54 7.02 -0.86 6.48
N ASP A 55 7.20 -1.87 5.62
CA ASP A 55 7.07 -1.72 4.16
C ASP A 55 5.65 -1.27 3.78
N LEU A 56 4.64 -1.92 4.35
CA LEU A 56 3.21 -1.58 4.13
C LEU A 56 2.85 -0.19 4.66
N THR A 57 3.37 0.18 5.84
CA THR A 57 3.12 1.50 6.44
C THR A 57 3.71 2.63 5.57
N ALA A 58 4.89 2.41 4.98
CA ALA A 58 5.51 3.39 4.08
C ALA A 58 4.65 3.67 2.83
N TYR A 59 4.06 2.64 2.23
CA TYR A 59 3.15 2.82 1.10
C TYR A 59 1.83 3.47 1.49
N LEU A 60 1.24 3.07 2.62
CA LEU A 60 -0.01 3.67 3.12
C LEU A 60 0.16 5.16 3.40
N ALA A 61 1.32 5.59 3.93
CA ALA A 61 1.63 6.99 4.17
C ALA A 61 1.66 7.82 2.87
N VAL A 62 2.30 7.32 1.81
CA VAL A 62 2.33 8.01 0.51
C VAL A 62 0.96 8.06 -0.15
N LEU A 63 0.16 7.01 -0.01
CA LEU A 63 -1.18 6.92 -0.58
C LEU A 63 -2.21 7.75 0.21
N ASP A 64 -1.79 8.42 1.30
CA ASP A 64 -2.66 9.15 2.22
C ASP A 64 -3.83 8.26 2.71
N ALA A 65 -3.52 7.00 2.99
CA ALA A 65 -4.50 6.00 3.36
C ALA A 65 -4.89 6.18 4.83
N HIS A 66 -6.20 6.20 5.07
CA HIS A 66 -6.79 6.28 6.39
C HIS A 66 -7.58 5.00 6.67
N ASP A 67 -7.76 4.67 7.95
CA ASP A 67 -8.61 3.55 8.37
C ASP A 67 -8.15 2.19 7.79
N VAL A 68 -6.84 1.97 7.79
CA VAL A 68 -6.21 0.68 7.48
C VAL A 68 -5.40 0.24 8.69
N HIS A 69 -5.66 -0.99 9.17
CA HIS A 69 -4.95 -1.57 10.30
C HIS A 69 -3.94 -2.62 9.81
N VAL A 70 -2.65 -2.41 10.10
CA VAL A 70 -1.59 -3.36 9.77
C VAL A 70 -1.26 -4.21 11.00
N VAL A 71 -1.27 -5.53 10.84
CA VAL A 71 -1.02 -6.51 11.90
C VAL A 71 0.20 -7.34 11.55
N GLN A 72 1.17 -7.40 12.46
CA GLN A 72 2.34 -8.25 12.28
C GLN A 72 2.01 -9.72 12.59
N ILE A 73 2.46 -10.64 11.73
CA ILE A 73 2.33 -12.10 11.92
C ILE A 73 3.68 -12.82 11.86
#